data_AF-A0A932Q1S6-F1
#
_entry.id   AF-A0A932Q1S6-F1
#
_cell.length_a   1.000
_cell.length_b   1.000
_cell.length_c   1.000
_cell.angle_alpha   90.00
_cell.angle_beta   90.00
_cell.angle_gamma   90.00
#
_symmetry.space_group_name_H-M   'P 1'
#
loop_
_entity.id
_entity.type
_entity.pdbx_description
1 polymer ?
#
loop_
_entity_poly.entity_id
_entity_poly.type
_entity_poly.pdbx_seq_one_letter_code
_entity_poly.pdbx_strand_id
1 'polypeptide(L)' 'MPNAILKHRDVTEIVLRAFYSVYNELGFGFLEKVYENALAIEIAGLGLKVAQQVPIERRNF' A
#
# COMPACT_ATOMS: atom_id res chain seq x y z
N MET A 1 10.67 -28.34 -0.25
CA MET A 1 9.63 -27.44 0.28
C MET A 1 8.66 -27.15 -0.85
N PRO A 2 7.33 -27.33 -0.68
CA PRO A 2 6.39 -26.91 -1.71
C PRO A 2 6.52 -25.39 -1.85
N ASN A 3 6.81 -24.91 -3.06
CA ASN A 3 6.81 -23.49 -3.39
C ASN A 3 5.39 -22.97 -3.13
N ALA A 4 5.17 -22.33 -1.98
CA ALA A 4 3.89 -21.72 -1.68
C ALA A 4 3.71 -20.52 -2.63
N ILE A 5 2.88 -20.69 -3.65
CA ILE A 5 2.52 -19.61 -4.58
C ILE A 5 1.73 -18.58 -3.78
N LEU A 6 2.30 -17.39 -3.62
CA LEU A 6 1.60 -16.27 -2.99
C LEU A 6 0.45 -15.81 -3.89
N LYS A 7 -0.79 -15.94 -3.39
CA LYS A 7 -2.03 -15.61 -4.12
C LYS A 7 -2.04 -14.23 -4.76
N HIS A 8 -1.35 -13.26 -4.17
CA HIS A 8 -1.34 -11.85 -4.60
C HIS A 8 0.07 -11.30 -4.83
N ARG A 9 1.02 -12.15 -5.22
CA ARG A 9 2.45 -11.80 -5.37
C ARG A 9 2.68 -10.44 -6.05
N ASP A 10 2.10 -10.26 -7.23
CA ASP A 10 2.36 -9.08 -8.07
C ASP A 10 1.86 -7.78 -7.42
N VAL A 11 0.66 -7.81 -6.83
CA VAL A 11 0.10 -6.66 -6.10
C VAL A 11 0.91 -6.39 -4.84
N THR A 12 1.31 -7.43 -4.10
CA THR A 12 2.14 -7.31 -2.91
C THR A 12 3.49 -6.66 -3.23
N GLU A 13 4.12 -7.04 -4.33
CA GLU A 13 5.40 -6.48 -4.77
C GLU A 13 5.29 -4.97 -5.06
N ILE A 14 4.24 -4.54 -5.75
CA ILE A 14 3.97 -3.12 -6.02
C ILE A 14 3.75 -2.33 -4.74
N VAL A 15 2.92 -2.85 -3.82
CA VAL A 15 2.62 -2.17 -2.55
C VAL A 15 3.88 -2.01 -1.69
N LEU A 16 4.71 -3.05 -1.59
CA LEU A 16 5.96 -2.98 -0.84
C LEU A 16 6.94 -1.98 -1.46
N ARG A 17 7.07 -1.98 -2.79
CA ARG A 17 7.90 -1.00 -3.50
C ARG A 17 7.45 0.43 -3.20
N ALA A 18 6.14 0.71 -3.30
CA ALA A 18 5.59 2.03 -3.01
C ALA A 18 5.84 2.47 -1.57
N PHE A 19 5.64 1.56 -0.61
CA PHE A 19 5.91 1.82 0.81
C PHE A 19 7.35 2.24 1.05
N TYR A 20 8.33 1.47 0.55
CA TYR A 20 9.74 1.81 0.77
C TYR A 20 10.16 3.09 0.05
N SER A 21 9.61 3.36 -1.14
CA SER A 21 9.82 4.63 -1.85
C SER A 21 9.39 5.82 -0.99
N VAL A 22 8.14 5.80 -0.51
CA VAL A 22 7.57 6.86 0.34
C VAL A 22 8.30 6.98 1.68
N TYR A 23 8.61 5.86 2.33
CA TYR A 23 9.28 5.88 3.63
C TYR A 23 10.72 6.43 3.54
N ASN A 24 11.46 6.06 2.49
CA ASN A 24 12.82 6.55 2.28
C ASN A 24 12.85 8.04 1.93
N GLU A 25 11.84 8.54 1.22
CA GLU A 25 11.72 9.96 0.86
C GLU A 25 11.29 10.82 2.05
N LEU A 26 10.23 10.41 2.76
CA LEU A 26 9.63 11.22 3.82
C LEU A 26 10.31 11.05 5.18
N GLY A 27 10.95 9.90 5.44
CA GLY A 27 11.46 9.56 6.76
C GLY A 27 10.34 9.41 7.79
N PHE A 28 10.64 9.65 9.06
CA PHE A 28 9.69 9.58 10.18
C PHE A 28 9.26 10.97 10.65
N GLY A 29 8.04 11.09 11.21
CA GLY A 29 7.60 12.29 11.93
C GLY A 29 6.42 13.05 11.31
N PHE A 30 5.92 12.62 10.16
CA PHE A 30 4.70 13.19 9.58
C PHE A 30 3.41 12.57 10.14
N LEU A 31 2.30 13.28 9.95
CA LEU A 31 0.97 12.77 10.25
C LEU A 31 0.59 11.63 9.29
N GLU A 32 -0.28 10.73 9.74
CA GLU A 32 -0.82 9.64 8.92
C GLU A 32 -1.32 10.11 7.56
N LYS A 33 -2.04 11.24 7.52
CA LYS A 33 -2.61 11.80 6.28
C LYS A 33 -1.55 12.10 5.22
N VAL A 34 -0.33 12.46 5.63
CA VAL A 34 0.78 12.72 4.69
C VAL A 34 1.25 11.42 4.07
N TYR A 35 1.49 10.38 4.88
CA TYR A 35 1.86 9.05 4.37
C TYR A 35 0.76 8.47 3.49
N GLU A 36 -0.49 8.58 3.91
CA GLU A 36 -1.64 8.09 3.16
C GLU A 36 -1.69 8.71 1.75
N ASN A 37 -1.53 10.04 1.66
CA ASN A 37 -1.53 10.76 0.39
C ASN A 37 -0.33 10.41 -0.49
N ALA A 38 0.87 10.38 0.08
CA ALA A 38 2.08 10.03 -0.65
C ALA A 38 2.02 8.59 -1.20
N LEU A 39 1.52 7.65 -0.40
CA LEU A 39 1.37 6.26 -0.81
C LEU A 39 0.30 6.10 -1.90
N ALA A 40 -0.81 6.83 -1.82
CA ALA A 40 -1.82 6.81 -2.88
C ALA A 40 -1.27 7.34 -4.21
N ILE A 41 -0.46 8.40 -4.18
CA ILE A 41 0.21 8.94 -5.38
C ILE A 41 1.19 7.92 -5.96
N GLU A 42 2.06 7.34 -5.12
CA GLU A 42 3.08 6.38 -5.57
C GLU A 42 2.44 5.10 -6.15
N ILE A 43 1.43 4.55 -5.47
CA ILE A 43 0.70 3.36 -5.95
C ILE A 43 -0.02 3.64 -7.28
N ALA A 44 -0.63 4.82 -7.42
CA ALA A 44 -1.26 5.23 -8.68
C ALA A 44 -0.23 5.39 -9.81
N GLY A 45 0.94 5.95 -9.52
CA GLY A 45 2.06 6.06 -10.46
C GLY A 45 2.61 4.71 -10.93
N LEU A 46 2.48 3.67 -10.09
CA LEU A 46 2.83 2.29 -10.43
C LEU A 46 1.71 1.53 -11.18
N GLY A 47 0.63 2.21 -11.55
CA GLY A 47 -0.43 1.68 -12.43
C GLY A 47 -1.58 0.97 -11.71
N LEU A 48 -1.64 1.02 -10.37
CA LEU A 48 -2.76 0.46 -9.60
C LEU A 48 -3.83 1.52 -9.33
N LYS A 49 -5.09 1.09 -9.26
CA LYS A 49 -6.17 1.92 -8.75
C LYS A 49 -6.20 1.82 -7.23
N VAL A 50 -6.23 2.96 -6.55
CA VAL A 50 -6.23 3.05 -5.09
C VAL A 50 -7.32 4.01 -4.63
N ALA A 51 -7.93 3.67 -3.50
CA ALA A 51 -8.89 4.53 -2.80
C ALA A 51 -8.49 4.59 -1.33
N GLN A 52 -8.64 5.76 -0.73
CA GLN A 52 -8.27 6.06 0.65
C GLN A 52 -9.51 6.06 1.54
N GLN A 53 -9.37 5.70 2.82
CA GLN A 53 -10.44 5.74 3.83
C GLN A 53 -11.78 5.11 3.37
N VAL A 54 -11.73 4.02 2.60
CA VAL A 54 -12.95 3.36 2.14
C VAL A 54 -13.66 2.71 3.33
N PRO A 55 -14.95 3.02 3.58
CA PRO A 55 -15.70 2.37 4.65
C PRO A 55 -15.71 0.86 4.45
N ILE A 56 -15.37 0.11 5.49
CA ILE A 56 -15.45 -1.34 5.48
C ILE A 56 -16.72 -1.81 6.17
N GLU A 57 -17.37 -2.81 5.60
CA GLU A 57 -18.50 -3.47 6.25
C GLU A 57 -17.97 -4.30 7.42
N ARG A 58 -18.53 -4.09 8.62
CA ARG A 58 -18.24 -4.98 9.74
C ARG A 58 -18.93 -6.31 9.49
N ARG A 59 -18.13 -7.36 9.28
CA ARG A 59 -18.65 -8.73 9.30
C ARG A 59 -19.00 -9.07 10.74
N ASN A 60 -20.28 -9.33 11.01
CA ASN A 60 -20.71 -9.90 12.28
C ASN A 60 -20.06 -11.29 12.43
N PHE A 61 -19.40 -11.52 13.56
CA PHE A 61 -18.77 -12.80 13.92
C PHE A 61 -19.80 -13.80 14.43
#